data_AF-M4EPA9-F1
#
_entry.id   AF-M4EPA9-F1
#
_cell.length_a   1.000
_cell.length_b   1.000
_cell.length_c   1.000
_cell.angle_alpha   90.00
_cell.angle_beta   90.00
_cell.angle_gamma   90.00
#
_symmetry.space_group_name_H-M   'P 1'
#
loop_
_entity.id
_entity.type
_entity.pdbx_description
1 polymer ?
#
loop_
_entity_poly.entity_id
_entity_poly.type
_entity_poly.pdbx_seq_one_letter_code
_entity_poly.pdbx_strand_id
1 'polypeptide(L)'
;MSPEDQILKHSTHLTRPELLRRRSHNLKQLAKCYRDHYWALMEDLKAQHREYYWKYGVSPFKEENHHRHQNKRRKVYGDEVGGAVEGSGDNNDGDVNCVACGNGCKSKAMPLTNYCPLHILSDKKQKLYTSCTFVSKKAQSKAITCPKPTLASTLPALCNAHFQKAQKDVAKALKDAGYNASSTNRPPPKLHDIVAAFVHHIQAKRKVVRREGNLKTSVKEESTS
;
A
#
# COMPACT_ATOMS: atom_id res chain seq x y z
N MET A 1 42.24 0.12 4.29
CA MET A 1 42.85 0.78 3.12
C MET A 1 43.74 -0.22 2.43
N SER A 2 43.83 -0.20 1.10
CA SER A 2 44.77 -1.05 0.37
C SER A 2 46.22 -0.72 0.79
N PRO A 3 47.13 -1.70 0.94
CA PRO A 3 48.55 -1.44 1.20
C PRO A 3 49.18 -0.53 0.14
N GLU A 4 48.76 -0.68 -1.12
CA GLU A 4 49.21 0.17 -2.24
C GLU A 4 48.80 1.64 -2.05
N ASP A 5 47.59 1.89 -1.54
CA ASP A 5 47.12 3.26 -1.29
C ASP A 5 47.89 3.93 -0.15
N GLN A 6 48.44 3.16 0.80
CA GLN A 6 49.27 3.67 1.89
C GLN A 6 50.64 4.10 1.35
N ILE A 7 51.27 3.27 0.52
CA ILE A 7 52.56 3.57 -0.11
C ILE A 7 52.42 4.83 -1.02
N LEU A 8 51.37 4.87 -1.84
CA LEU A 8 51.11 5.99 -2.75
C LEU A 8 50.70 7.29 -2.04
N LYS A 9 50.23 7.23 -0.78
CA LYS A 9 49.89 8.43 0.02
C LYS A 9 51.11 9.29 0.33
N HIS A 10 52.30 8.69 0.41
CA HIS A 10 53.56 9.37 0.74
C HIS A 10 54.37 9.77 -0.49
N SER A 11 53.90 9.47 -1.71
CA SER A 11 54.58 9.84 -2.95
C SER A 11 54.38 11.33 -3.28
N THR A 12 55.45 12.00 -3.73
CA THR A 12 55.42 13.41 -4.15
C THR A 12 54.85 13.59 -5.56
N HIS A 13 54.98 12.57 -6.41
CA HIS A 13 54.44 12.55 -7.78
C HIS A 13 53.70 11.24 -8.03
N LEU A 14 52.48 11.35 -8.57
CA LEU A 14 51.61 10.22 -8.92
C LEU A 14 51.37 10.21 -10.42
N THR A 15 51.43 9.03 -11.02
CA THR A 15 51.02 8.89 -12.42
C THR A 15 49.50 8.97 -12.54
N ARG A 16 48.99 9.43 -13.69
CA ARG A 16 47.55 9.52 -13.95
C ARG A 16 46.80 8.19 -13.69
N PRO A 17 47.30 7.02 -14.10
CA PRO A 17 46.64 5.74 -13.82
C PRO A 17 46.57 5.37 -12.33
N GLU A 18 47.60 5.67 -11.55
CA GLU A 18 47.62 5.42 -10.09
C GLU A 18 46.60 6.28 -9.37
N LEU A 19 46.54 7.57 -9.72
CA LEU A 19 45.58 8.50 -9.14
C LEU A 19 44.13 8.09 -9.44
N LEU A 20 43.84 7.66 -10.68
CA LEU A 20 42.51 7.16 -11.06
C LEU A 20 42.14 5.87 -10.31
N ARG A 21 43.06 4.92 -10.18
CA ARG A 21 42.85 3.69 -9.40
C ARG A 21 42.55 3.99 -7.93
N ARG A 22 43.34 4.87 -7.31
CA ARG A 22 43.14 5.30 -5.91
C ARG A 22 41.80 6.01 -5.70
N ARG A 23 41.40 6.92 -6.60
CA ARG A 23 40.09 7.59 -6.52
C ARG A 23 38.93 6.60 -6.65
N SER A 24 39.03 5.66 -7.60
CA SER A 24 38.03 4.61 -7.78
C SER A 24 37.90 3.73 -6.54
N HIS A 25 39.03 3.30 -5.96
CA HIS A 25 39.03 2.52 -4.73
C HIS A 25 38.40 3.29 -3.56
N ASN A 26 38.82 4.54 -3.33
CA ASN A 26 38.26 5.38 -2.28
C ASN A 26 36.75 5.60 -2.43
N LEU A 27 36.25 5.81 -3.64
CA LEU A 27 34.82 5.97 -3.89
C LEU A 27 34.04 4.68 -3.59
N LYS A 28 34.60 3.51 -3.95
CA LYS A 28 34.00 2.21 -3.60
C LYS A 28 33.96 1.98 -2.09
N GLN A 29 35.04 2.33 -1.38
CA GLN A 29 35.10 2.22 0.08
C GLN A 29 34.09 3.16 0.74
N LEU A 30 34.00 4.40 0.28
CA LEU A 30 33.02 5.37 0.78
C LEU A 30 31.58 4.88 0.55
N ALA A 31 31.27 4.38 -0.65
CA ALA A 31 29.97 3.82 -0.97
C ALA A 31 29.64 2.56 -0.16
N LYS A 32 30.65 1.79 0.26
CA LYS A 32 30.48 0.68 1.20
C LYS A 32 30.11 1.21 2.58
N CYS A 33 30.88 2.15 3.13
CA CYS A 33 30.61 2.75 4.44
C CYS A 33 29.20 3.33 4.53
N TYR A 34 28.74 4.10 3.54
CA TYR A 34 27.39 4.66 3.56
C TYR A 34 26.29 3.60 3.49
N ARG A 35 26.49 2.51 2.74
CA ARG A 35 25.54 1.39 2.73
C ARG A 35 25.48 0.70 4.09
N ASP A 36 26.63 0.48 4.73
CA ASP A 36 26.70 -0.15 6.04
C ASP A 36 26.00 0.74 7.09
N HIS A 37 26.22 2.06 7.06
CA HIS A 37 25.52 3.02 7.93
C HIS A 37 24.00 3.03 7.69
N TYR A 38 23.58 2.98 6.42
CA TYR A 38 22.16 2.90 6.08
C TYR A 38 21.51 1.66 6.69
N TRP A 39 22.15 0.50 6.55
CA TRP A 39 21.61 -0.76 7.08
C TRP A 39 21.57 -0.77 8.61
N ALA A 40 22.64 -0.31 9.27
CA ALA A 40 22.67 -0.19 10.73
C ALA A 40 21.53 0.71 11.24
N LEU A 41 21.36 1.90 10.64
CA LEU A 41 20.26 2.81 10.98
C LEU A 41 18.88 2.16 10.76
N MET A 42 18.70 1.44 9.66
CA MET A 42 17.45 0.76 9.36
C MET A 42 17.15 -0.39 10.34
N GLU A 43 18.18 -1.07 10.84
CA GLU A 43 18.04 -2.08 11.89
C GLU A 43 17.63 -1.46 13.22
N ASP A 44 18.28 -0.35 13.62
CA ASP A 44 17.94 0.41 14.82
C ASP A 44 16.50 0.93 14.76
N LEU A 45 16.09 1.53 13.64
CA LEU A 45 14.72 2.03 13.45
C LEU A 45 13.70 0.90 13.57
N LYS A 46 13.98 -0.27 12.99
CA LYS A 46 13.11 -1.44 13.13
C LYS A 46 13.06 -1.95 14.57
N ALA A 47 14.17 -1.94 15.30
CA ALA A 47 14.22 -2.33 16.70
C ALA A 47 13.39 -1.37 17.57
N GLN A 48 13.59 -0.06 17.43
CA GLN A 48 12.80 0.97 18.10
C GLN A 48 11.32 0.88 17.75
N HIS A 49 10.98 0.65 16.47
CA HIS A 49 9.60 0.46 16.06
C HIS A 49 8.97 -0.80 16.67
N ARG A 50 9.72 -1.91 16.76
CA ARG A 50 9.25 -3.12 17.46
C ARG A 50 9.05 -2.85 18.94
N GLU A 51 9.98 -2.17 19.59
CA GLU A 51 9.89 -1.83 21.01
C GLU A 51 8.72 -0.88 21.29
N TYR A 52 8.54 0.14 20.45
CA TYR A 52 7.39 1.03 20.50
C TYR A 52 6.09 0.25 20.29
N TYR A 53 6.03 -0.61 19.28
CA TYR A 53 4.85 -1.43 19.02
C TYR A 53 4.57 -2.41 20.17
N TRP A 54 5.62 -2.95 20.80
CA TRP A 54 5.49 -3.82 21.96
C TRP A 54 4.97 -3.08 23.20
N LYS A 55 5.52 -1.89 23.48
CA LYS A 55 5.14 -1.04 24.62
C LYS A 55 3.76 -0.41 24.47
N TYR A 56 3.45 0.07 23.27
CA TYR A 56 2.25 0.86 22.99
C TYR A 56 1.21 0.13 22.15
N GLY A 57 1.38 -1.19 21.95
CA GLY A 57 0.46 -2.12 21.29
C GLY A 57 -0.77 -1.45 20.70
N VAL A 58 -0.65 -0.93 19.48
CA VAL A 58 -1.67 -0.13 18.77
C VAL A 58 -1.95 1.26 19.39
N SER A 59 -1.45 2.29 18.69
CA SER A 59 -1.84 3.71 18.75
C SER A 59 -1.88 4.38 20.14
N PRO A 60 -0.85 5.18 20.51
CA PRO A 60 -0.80 5.95 21.77
C PRO A 60 -1.86 7.05 21.94
N PHE A 61 -2.82 7.19 21.02
CA PHE A 61 -3.88 8.20 21.10
C PHE A 61 -4.97 7.86 22.15
N LYS A 62 -4.58 7.27 23.29
CA LYS A 62 -5.47 6.96 24.41
C LYS A 62 -5.40 7.98 25.56
N GLU A 63 -4.44 8.91 25.58
CA GLU A 63 -4.14 9.65 26.82
C GLU A 63 -4.81 11.01 27.04
N GLU A 64 -5.65 11.54 26.13
CA GLU A 64 -6.26 12.88 26.38
C GLU A 64 -7.78 12.87 26.65
N ASN A 65 -8.51 11.78 26.35
CA ASN A 65 -9.98 11.79 26.45
C ASN A 65 -10.58 11.03 27.65
N HIS A 66 -9.79 10.24 28.38
CA HIS A 66 -10.32 9.48 29.53
C HIS A 66 -10.65 10.35 30.75
N HIS A 67 -10.05 11.54 30.89
CA HIS A 67 -10.33 12.45 32.01
C HIS A 67 -11.65 13.22 31.86
N ARG A 68 -12.26 13.27 30.67
CA ARG A 68 -13.53 13.98 30.46
C ARG A 68 -14.79 13.16 30.72
N HIS A 69 -14.71 11.83 30.70
CA HIS A 69 -15.89 10.97 30.82
C HIS A 69 -16.07 10.28 32.19
N GLN A 70 -15.03 10.24 33.05
CA GLN A 70 -15.20 9.68 34.40
C GLN A 70 -15.96 10.61 35.37
N ASN A 71 -16.03 11.92 35.10
CA ASN A 71 -16.69 12.88 35.99
C ASN A 71 -18.23 12.95 35.87
N LYS A 72 -18.89 12.07 35.11
CA LYS A 72 -20.36 12.11 34.94
C LYS A 72 -21.13 10.87 35.42
N ARG A 73 -20.49 9.90 36.06
CA ARG A 73 -21.17 8.72 36.64
C ARG A 73 -20.79 8.50 38.11
N ARG A 74 -21.18 9.42 38.98
CA ARG A 74 -21.36 9.16 40.42
C ARG A 74 -22.87 9.21 40.73
N LYS A 75 -23.34 8.24 41.53
CA LYS A 75 -24.72 7.80 41.86
C LYS A 75 -25.28 6.78 40.84
N VAL A 76 -25.65 5.54 41.20
CA VAL A 76 -26.51 5.10 42.33
C VAL A 76 -26.11 3.68 42.83
N TYR A 77 -26.41 3.44 44.11
CA TYR A 77 -26.37 2.24 44.97
C TYR A 77 -26.45 0.83 44.34
N GLY A 78 -25.75 -0.13 44.96
CA GLY A 78 -26.41 -1.33 45.52
C GLY A 78 -25.88 -2.71 45.10
N ASP A 79 -25.29 -3.39 46.08
CA ASP A 79 -25.41 -4.84 46.36
C ASP A 79 -24.33 -5.82 45.89
N GLU A 80 -24.03 -6.73 46.83
CA GLU A 80 -22.93 -7.68 46.91
C GLU A 80 -23.22 -8.97 46.10
N VAL A 81 -22.18 -9.72 45.77
CA VAL A 81 -22.02 -11.19 45.98
C VAL A 81 -20.83 -11.68 45.16
N GLY A 82 -19.95 -12.40 45.85
CA GLY A 82 -18.63 -12.83 45.37
C GLY A 82 -18.61 -13.97 44.35
N GLY A 83 -17.39 -14.22 43.88
CA GLY A 83 -17.05 -15.34 43.02
C GLY A 83 -15.57 -15.25 42.63
N ALA A 84 -14.71 -15.85 43.44
CA ALA A 84 -13.32 -16.08 43.08
C ALA A 84 -13.27 -17.06 41.89
N VAL A 85 -12.73 -16.60 40.77
CA VAL A 85 -12.25 -17.44 39.68
C VAL A 85 -10.88 -16.93 39.26
N GLU A 86 -9.86 -17.64 39.72
CA GLU A 86 -8.50 -17.54 39.18
C GLU A 86 -8.48 -18.08 37.75
N GLY A 87 -7.83 -17.34 36.86
CA GLY A 87 -7.36 -17.86 35.58
C GLY A 87 -8.13 -17.36 34.36
N SER A 88 -7.72 -16.21 33.83
CA SER A 88 -7.37 -16.05 32.41
C SER A 88 -6.83 -14.65 32.21
N GLY A 89 -5.72 -14.51 31.47
CA GLY A 89 -5.12 -13.21 31.17
C GLY A 89 -6.07 -12.37 30.32
N ASP A 90 -6.87 -11.54 30.99
CA ASP A 90 -7.67 -10.50 30.39
C ASP A 90 -6.71 -9.44 29.81
N ASN A 91 -6.23 -9.71 28.61
CA ASN A 91 -5.94 -8.64 27.67
C ASN A 91 -7.29 -7.97 27.38
N ASN A 92 -7.70 -7.05 28.26
CA ASN A 92 -8.64 -5.99 27.92
C ASN A 92 -7.93 -5.09 26.89
N ASP A 93 -7.77 -5.66 25.69
CA ASP A 93 -7.47 -4.94 24.46
C ASP A 93 -8.66 -4.01 24.29
N GLY A 94 -8.54 -2.81 24.86
CA GLY A 94 -9.57 -1.79 24.81
C GLY A 94 -9.84 -1.48 23.35
N ASP A 95 -10.81 -2.19 22.79
CA ASP A 95 -11.21 -2.16 21.40
C ASP A 95 -11.71 -0.76 21.14
N VAL A 96 -10.83 0.08 20.59
CA VAL A 96 -11.16 1.47 20.28
C VAL A 96 -12.12 1.41 19.10
N ASN A 97 -13.40 1.38 19.44
CA ASN A 97 -14.48 1.54 18.49
C ASN A 97 -14.32 2.90 17.81
N CYS A 98 -14.66 2.94 16.52
CA CYS A 98 -14.56 4.15 15.72
C CYS A 98 -15.37 5.31 16.37
N VAL A 99 -14.71 6.44 16.62
CA VAL A 99 -15.25 7.62 17.34
C VAL A 99 -16.38 8.30 16.55
N ALA A 100 -16.39 8.17 15.23
CA ALA A 100 -17.49 8.66 14.39
C ALA A 100 -18.80 7.89 14.56
N CYS A 101 -18.78 6.77 15.30
CA CYS A 101 -19.88 5.82 15.37
C CYS A 101 -20.90 6.14 16.45
N GLY A 102 -21.26 7.42 16.67
CA GLY A 102 -22.44 7.77 17.45
C GLY A 102 -23.72 7.04 17.00
N ASN A 103 -23.72 6.53 15.76
CA ASN A 103 -24.80 5.78 15.12
C ASN A 103 -24.54 4.25 15.01
N GLY A 104 -24.00 3.61 16.06
CA GLY A 104 -24.08 2.14 16.20
C GLY A 104 -23.14 1.28 15.34
N CYS A 105 -22.08 1.85 14.77
CA CYS A 105 -21.11 1.08 14.00
C CYS A 105 -20.05 0.44 14.92
N LYS A 106 -20.04 -0.89 14.92
CA LYS A 106 -19.24 -1.76 15.80
C LYS A 106 -17.88 -2.16 15.22
N SER A 107 -17.45 -1.52 14.13
CA SER A 107 -16.18 -1.86 13.51
C SER A 107 -15.02 -1.19 14.23
N LYS A 108 -13.96 -1.96 14.46
CA LYS A 108 -12.70 -1.51 15.02
C LYS A 108 -12.12 -0.34 14.21
N ALA A 109 -11.60 0.66 14.92
CA ALA A 109 -10.87 1.75 14.28
C ALA A 109 -9.60 1.22 13.60
N MET A 110 -9.18 1.89 12.51
CA MET A 110 -7.90 1.57 11.87
C MET A 110 -6.73 2.01 12.75
N PRO A 111 -5.56 1.35 12.67
CA PRO A 111 -4.37 1.74 13.41
C PRO A 111 -4.05 3.23 13.21
N LEU A 112 -3.71 3.91 14.31
CA LEU A 112 -3.36 5.34 14.32
C LEU A 112 -4.50 6.27 13.90
N THR A 113 -5.75 5.81 13.93
CA THR A 113 -6.93 6.63 13.59
C THR A 113 -8.07 6.36 14.56
N ASN A 114 -8.97 7.34 14.66
CA ASN A 114 -10.22 7.21 15.40
C ASN A 114 -11.36 6.65 14.54
N TYR A 115 -11.09 6.26 13.29
CA TYR A 115 -12.11 5.90 12.31
C TYR A 115 -11.92 4.47 11.80
N CYS A 116 -13.02 3.78 11.51
CA CYS A 116 -12.95 2.49 10.85
C CYS A 116 -12.70 2.64 9.34
N PRO A 117 -12.39 1.55 8.61
CA PRO A 117 -12.11 1.63 7.17
C PRO A 117 -13.23 2.24 6.31
N LEU A 118 -14.49 2.15 6.76
CA LEU A 118 -15.62 2.76 6.07
C LEU A 118 -15.76 4.25 6.41
N HIS A 119 -15.68 4.59 7.70
CA HIS A 119 -15.90 5.96 8.17
C HIS A 119 -14.73 6.90 7.94
N ILE A 120 -13.51 6.37 7.79
CA ILE A 120 -12.35 7.18 7.45
C ILE A 120 -12.52 7.87 6.09
N LEU A 121 -13.28 7.26 5.18
CA LEU A 121 -13.59 7.82 3.86
C LEU A 121 -14.74 8.84 3.90
N SER A 122 -15.53 8.86 4.98
CA SER A 122 -16.62 9.82 5.19
C SER A 122 -16.14 11.11 5.86
N ASP A 123 -14.95 11.11 6.47
CA ASP A 123 -14.39 12.30 7.12
C ASP A 123 -13.95 13.34 6.06
N LYS A 124 -14.56 14.52 6.09
CA LYS A 124 -14.26 15.64 5.19
C LYS A 124 -12.83 16.16 5.34
N LYS A 125 -12.20 15.94 6.51
CA LYS A 125 -10.81 16.35 6.76
C LYS A 125 -9.79 15.31 6.30
N GLN A 126 -10.23 14.10 5.93
CA GLN A 126 -9.32 13.06 5.52
C GLN A 126 -8.71 13.36 4.14
N LYS A 127 -7.37 13.47 4.08
CA LYS A 127 -6.60 13.69 2.84
C LYS A 127 -5.71 12.50 2.49
N LEU A 128 -5.41 11.64 3.46
CA LEU A 128 -4.46 10.54 3.29
C LEU A 128 -5.09 9.34 2.58
N TYR A 129 -6.34 9.02 2.91
CA TYR A 129 -7.05 7.87 2.37
C TYR A 129 -8.11 8.29 1.36
N THR A 130 -8.27 7.48 0.32
CA THR A 130 -9.31 7.57 -0.71
C THR A 130 -9.92 6.20 -0.95
N SER A 131 -11.12 6.14 -1.54
CA SER A 131 -11.76 4.87 -1.88
C SER A 131 -10.99 4.15 -2.99
N CYS A 132 -10.91 2.83 -2.90
CA CYS A 132 -10.37 2.01 -3.98
C CYS A 132 -11.19 2.19 -5.27
N THR A 133 -10.50 2.62 -6.34
CA THR A 133 -11.06 2.93 -7.67
C THR A 133 -11.45 1.69 -8.48
N PHE A 134 -11.21 0.49 -7.96
CA PHE A 134 -11.63 -0.73 -8.62
C PHE A 134 -13.16 -0.81 -8.72
N VAL A 135 -13.65 -0.98 -9.95
CA VAL A 135 -15.07 -1.15 -10.25
C VAL A 135 -15.39 -2.63 -10.36
N SER A 136 -16.21 -3.14 -9.43
CA SER A 136 -16.79 -4.48 -9.56
C SER A 136 -17.94 -4.47 -10.58
N LYS A 137 -18.20 -5.61 -11.24
CA LYS A 137 -19.14 -5.78 -12.37
C LYS A 137 -20.39 -4.90 -12.27
N LYS A 138 -20.78 -4.28 -13.39
CA LYS A 138 -21.96 -3.41 -13.53
C LYS A 138 -23.24 -4.17 -13.15
N ALA A 139 -23.75 -3.96 -11.95
CA ALA A 139 -25.19 -4.15 -11.69
C ALA A 139 -25.94 -2.96 -12.32
N GLN A 140 -27.16 -3.22 -12.81
CA GLN A 140 -27.90 -2.50 -13.85
C GLN A 140 -28.10 -0.96 -13.75
N SER A 141 -27.50 -0.24 -12.80
CA SER A 141 -27.60 1.24 -12.77
C SER A 141 -26.51 2.02 -12.02
N LYS A 142 -25.52 1.40 -11.36
CA LYS A 142 -24.38 2.16 -10.79
C LYS A 142 -23.16 1.26 -10.60
N ALA A 143 -21.98 1.72 -11.02
CA ALA A 143 -20.72 1.05 -10.77
C ALA A 143 -20.44 1.03 -9.26
N ILE A 144 -20.43 -0.16 -8.64
CA ILE A 144 -20.08 -0.31 -7.23
C ILE A 144 -18.55 -0.33 -7.14
N THR A 145 -17.99 0.73 -6.58
CA THR A 145 -16.56 0.82 -6.26
C THR A 145 -16.26 0.06 -4.97
N CYS A 146 -15.02 -0.42 -4.86
CA CYS A 146 -14.58 -1.12 -3.66
C CYS A 146 -14.57 -0.17 -2.44
N PRO A 147 -15.22 -0.53 -1.32
CA PRO A 147 -15.30 0.33 -0.15
C PRO A 147 -14.01 0.34 0.70
N LYS A 148 -12.95 -0.34 0.26
CA LYS A 148 -11.69 -0.40 1.01
C LYS A 148 -10.91 0.92 0.84
N PRO A 149 -10.46 1.55 1.93
CA PRO A 149 -9.60 2.72 1.85
C PRO A 149 -8.22 2.33 1.31
N THR A 150 -7.64 3.22 0.52
CA THR A 150 -6.27 3.13 0.00
C THR A 150 -5.59 4.48 0.13
N LEU A 151 -4.26 4.53 0.09
CA LEU A 151 -3.53 5.79 0.17
C LEU A 151 -3.76 6.60 -1.11
N ALA A 152 -4.07 7.89 -0.96
CA ALA A 152 -4.30 8.82 -2.07
C ALA A 152 -3.07 8.98 -2.98
N SER A 153 -1.87 8.69 -2.48
CA SER A 153 -0.62 8.70 -3.25
C SER A 153 -0.46 7.50 -4.19
N THR A 154 -1.25 6.45 -4.04
CA THR A 154 -1.18 5.26 -4.91
C THR A 154 -1.92 5.52 -6.21
N LEU A 155 -1.23 5.39 -7.35
CA LEU A 155 -1.80 5.54 -8.69
C LEU A 155 -1.58 4.27 -9.51
N PRO A 156 -2.66 3.58 -9.98
CA PRO A 156 -4.06 3.81 -9.65
C PRO A 156 -4.36 3.51 -8.18
N ALA A 157 -5.34 4.22 -7.60
CA ALA A 157 -5.75 4.06 -6.20
C ALA A 157 -6.48 2.73 -6.01
N LEU A 158 -5.72 1.64 -5.85
CA LEU A 158 -6.21 0.28 -5.66
C LEU A 158 -5.82 -0.25 -4.29
N CYS A 159 -6.72 -0.95 -3.61
CA CYS A 159 -6.36 -1.71 -2.43
C CYS A 159 -5.49 -2.91 -2.82
N ASN A 160 -4.70 -3.44 -1.88
CA ASN A 160 -3.73 -4.52 -2.16
C ASN A 160 -4.32 -5.71 -2.93
N ALA A 161 -5.53 -6.14 -2.57
CA ALA A 161 -6.22 -7.24 -3.27
C ALA A 161 -6.50 -6.93 -4.74
N HIS A 162 -6.96 -5.70 -5.04
CA HIS A 162 -7.25 -5.27 -6.40
C HIS A 162 -6.00 -4.89 -7.18
N PHE A 163 -4.95 -4.40 -6.51
CA PHE A 163 -3.65 -4.19 -7.13
C PHE A 163 -3.02 -5.51 -7.59
N GLN A 164 -3.01 -6.52 -6.73
CA GLN A 164 -2.53 -7.87 -7.09
C GLN A 164 -3.37 -8.50 -8.22
N LYS A 165 -4.69 -8.30 -8.20
CA LYS A 165 -5.56 -8.76 -9.27
C LYS A 165 -5.24 -8.06 -10.60
N ALA A 166 -5.12 -6.73 -10.59
CA ALA A 166 -4.75 -5.96 -11.77
C ALA A 166 -3.39 -6.38 -12.31
N GLN A 167 -2.40 -6.65 -11.44
CA GLN A 167 -1.11 -7.20 -11.85
C GLN A 167 -1.23 -8.56 -12.53
N LYS A 168 -2.06 -9.47 -12.01
CA LYS A 168 -2.30 -10.79 -12.63
C LYS A 168 -2.99 -10.65 -14.00
N ASP A 169 -3.96 -9.75 -14.11
CA ASP A 169 -4.67 -9.49 -15.37
C ASP A 169 -3.71 -8.90 -16.43
N VAL A 170 -2.81 -7.99 -16.03
CA VAL A 170 -1.74 -7.46 -16.90
C VAL A 170 -0.77 -8.56 -17.32
N ALA A 171 -0.30 -9.39 -16.38
CA ALA A 171 0.61 -10.48 -16.68
C ALA A 171 -0.01 -11.50 -17.65
N LYS A 172 -1.30 -11.80 -17.48
CA LYS A 172 -2.04 -12.65 -18.41
C LYS A 172 -2.16 -12.02 -19.79
N ALA A 173 -2.54 -10.74 -19.88
CA ALA A 173 -2.64 -10.04 -21.15
C ALA A 173 -1.30 -9.98 -21.90
N LEU A 174 -0.20 -9.78 -21.18
CA LEU A 174 1.15 -9.83 -21.76
C LEU A 174 1.48 -11.22 -22.28
N LYS A 175 1.16 -12.28 -21.52
CA LYS A 175 1.33 -13.67 -21.95
C LYS A 175 0.51 -13.99 -23.21
N ASP A 176 -0.75 -13.58 -23.25
CA ASP A 176 -1.64 -13.76 -24.41
C ASP A 176 -1.14 -12.99 -25.64
N ALA A 177 -0.45 -11.86 -25.43
CA ALA A 177 0.22 -11.08 -26.48
C ALA A 177 1.61 -11.63 -26.87
N GLY A 178 2.02 -12.79 -26.33
CA GLY A 178 3.31 -13.44 -26.65
C GLY A 178 4.51 -12.91 -25.86
N TYR A 179 4.31 -12.03 -24.88
CA TYR A 179 5.35 -11.55 -23.97
C TYR A 179 5.37 -12.40 -22.70
N ASN A 180 6.25 -13.41 -22.65
CA ASN A 180 6.46 -14.25 -21.47
C ASN A 180 7.37 -13.55 -20.46
N ALA A 181 6.81 -13.05 -19.35
CA ALA A 181 7.56 -12.49 -18.22
C ALA A 181 8.45 -13.51 -17.48
N SER A 182 8.29 -14.81 -17.72
CA SER A 182 9.09 -15.89 -17.13
C SER A 182 10.40 -16.19 -17.89
N SER A 183 10.68 -15.55 -19.02
CA SER A 183 11.93 -15.77 -19.74
C SER A 183 13.00 -14.79 -19.23
N THR A 184 13.92 -15.28 -18.40
CA THR A 184 15.06 -14.54 -17.83
C THR A 184 16.03 -13.98 -18.88
N ASN A 185 15.81 -14.26 -20.17
CA ASN A 185 16.75 -13.96 -21.26
C ASN A 185 16.25 -12.86 -22.21
N ARG A 186 15.04 -12.32 -22.03
CA ARG A 186 14.55 -11.19 -22.83
C ARG A 186 14.48 -9.91 -21.99
N PRO A 187 15.04 -8.78 -22.47
CA PRO A 187 14.86 -7.51 -21.79
C PRO A 187 13.36 -7.20 -21.69
N PRO A 188 12.91 -6.59 -20.58
CA PRO A 188 11.52 -6.22 -20.40
C PRO A 188 11.06 -5.34 -21.57
N PRO A 189 9.83 -5.52 -22.08
CA PRO A 189 9.32 -4.74 -23.20
C PRO A 189 9.37 -3.25 -22.85
N LYS A 190 9.77 -2.43 -23.83
CA LYS A 190 9.87 -0.98 -23.60
C LYS A 190 8.47 -0.41 -23.42
N LEU A 191 8.35 0.69 -22.68
CA LEU A 191 7.05 1.30 -22.37
C LEU A 191 6.23 1.59 -23.62
N HIS A 192 6.86 2.04 -24.71
CA HIS A 192 6.16 2.34 -25.96
C HIS A 192 5.56 1.10 -26.63
N ASP A 193 6.21 -0.06 -26.53
CA ASP A 193 5.69 -1.33 -27.06
C ASP A 193 4.42 -1.75 -26.31
N ILE A 194 4.44 -1.60 -24.98
CA ILE A 194 3.29 -1.90 -24.12
C ILE A 194 2.13 -0.95 -24.45
N VAL A 195 2.40 0.36 -24.56
CA VAL A 195 1.39 1.37 -24.90
C VAL A 195 0.76 1.08 -26.26
N ALA A 196 1.58 0.77 -27.28
CA ALA A 196 1.08 0.43 -28.61
C ALA A 196 0.17 -0.81 -28.59
N ALA A 197 0.56 -1.87 -27.88
CA ALA A 197 -0.25 -3.08 -27.73
C ALA A 197 -1.61 -2.81 -27.08
N PHE A 198 -1.66 -1.99 -26.03
CA PHE A 198 -2.93 -1.58 -25.40
C PHE A 198 -3.80 -0.74 -26.34
N VAL A 199 -3.20 0.19 -27.10
CA VAL A 199 -3.93 0.98 -28.10
C VAL A 199 -4.55 0.07 -29.15
N HIS A 200 -3.80 -0.90 -29.69
CA HIS A 200 -4.33 -1.89 -30.63
C HIS A 200 -5.47 -2.73 -30.01
N HIS A 201 -5.33 -3.16 -28.76
CA HIS A 201 -6.39 -3.91 -28.06
C HIS A 201 -7.67 -3.07 -27.86
N ILE A 202 -7.54 -1.79 -27.48
CA ILE A 202 -8.68 -0.87 -27.35
C ILE A 202 -9.35 -0.66 -28.72
N GLN A 203 -8.55 -0.42 -29.76
CA GLN A 203 -9.06 -0.24 -31.12
C GLN A 203 -9.78 -1.49 -31.64
N ALA A 204 -9.22 -2.69 -31.41
CA ALA A 204 -9.85 -3.96 -31.77
C ALA A 204 -11.20 -4.13 -31.05
N LYS A 205 -11.26 -3.89 -29.73
CA LYS A 205 -12.53 -3.90 -28.98
C LYS A 205 -13.56 -2.91 -29.52
N ARG A 206 -13.14 -1.68 -29.84
CA ARG A 206 -14.02 -0.67 -30.44
C ARG A 206 -14.55 -1.09 -31.82
N LYS A 207 -13.71 -1.75 -32.65
CA LYS A 207 -14.13 -2.29 -33.96
C LYS A 207 -15.14 -3.43 -33.80
N VAL A 208 -14.94 -4.34 -32.84
CA VAL A 208 -15.90 -5.44 -32.55
C VAL A 208 -17.24 -4.88 -32.09
N VAL A 209 -17.26 -3.96 -31.13
CA VAL A 209 -18.49 -3.33 -30.64
C VAL A 209 -19.24 -2.57 -31.75
N ARG A 210 -18.52 -1.89 -32.65
CA ARG A 210 -19.14 -1.25 -33.83
C ARG A 210 -19.75 -2.27 -34.79
N ARG A 211 -19.07 -3.39 -35.05
CA ARG A 211 -19.61 -4.47 -35.90
C ARG A 211 -20.85 -5.12 -35.26
N GLU A 212 -20.83 -5.38 -33.95
CA GLU A 212 -22.00 -5.89 -33.22
C GLU A 212 -23.17 -4.91 -33.19
N GLY A 213 -22.90 -3.59 -33.11
CA GLY A 213 -23.93 -2.55 -33.23
C GLY A 213 -24.53 -2.46 -34.63
N ASN A 214 -23.70 -2.58 -35.68
CA ASN A 214 -24.14 -2.62 -37.08
C ASN A 214 -24.94 -3.90 -37.39
N LEU A 215 -24.55 -5.05 -36.83
CA LEU A 215 -25.30 -6.31 -36.98
C LEU A 215 -26.65 -6.28 -36.26
N LYS A 216 -26.74 -5.61 -35.10
CA LYS A 216 -28.02 -5.45 -34.38
C LYS A 216 -28.97 -4.46 -35.05
N THR A 217 -28.45 -3.51 -35.83
CA THR A 217 -29.28 -2.56 -36.61
C THR A 217 -29.76 -3.21 -37.90
N SER A 218 -28.92 -3.99 -38.61
CA SER A 218 -29.34 -4.72 -39.81
C SER A 218 -30.41 -5.79 -39.53
N VAL A 219 -30.32 -6.51 -38.41
CA VAL A 219 -31.35 -7.52 -38.02
C VAL A 219 -32.71 -6.89 -37.69
N LYS A 220 -32.73 -5.62 -37.26
CA LYS A 220 -33.98 -4.89 -36.99
C LYS A 220 -34.68 -4.41 -38.26
N GLU A 221 -33.94 -4.12 -39.32
CA GLU A 221 -34.52 -3.71 -40.60
C GLU A 221 -35.14 -4.90 -41.35
N GLU A 222 -34.49 -6.07 -41.34
CA GLU A 222 -35.02 -7.29 -41.99
C GLU A 222 -36.29 -7.87 -41.32
N SER A 223 -36.59 -7.52 -40.08
CA SER A 223 -37.79 -7.97 -39.36
C SER A 223 -38.99 -7.02 -39.50
N THR A 224 -38.88 -5.98 -40.33
CA THR A 224 -39.93 -4.98 -40.59
C THR A 224 -40.29 -4.81 -42.07
N SER A 225 -39.90 -5.76 -42.93
CA SER A 225 -40.34 -5.83 -44.34
C SER A 225 -41.26 -7.01 -44.58
#